data_AF-A0A3G6S8Q6-F1
#
_entry.id   AF-A0A3G6S8Q6-F1
#
_cell.length_a   1.000
_cell.length_b   1.000
_cell.length_c   1.000
_cell.angle_alpha   90.00
_cell.angle_beta   90.00
_cell.angle_gamma   90.00
#
_symmetry.space_group_name_H-M   'P 1'
#
loop_
_entity.id
_entity.type
_entity.pdbx_description
1 polymer ?
#
loop_
_entity_poly.entity_id
_entity_poly.type
_entity_poly.pdbx_seq_one_letter_code
_entity_poly.pdbx_strand_id
1 'polypeptide(L)' 'MNRFNKYIFLIGLSMIFLSIIMFLLSVGMFTARGSYPVFIIKLSEISFVLWLPFLIIGVFLTVLGIGIYLKKSTK' A
#
# COMPACT_ATOMS: atom_id res chain seq x y z
N MET A 1 4.62 18.70 -15.21
CA MET A 1 4.69 17.95 -13.93
C MET A 1 6.14 17.83 -13.53
N ASN A 2 6.58 18.40 -12.40
CA ASN A 2 7.98 18.26 -11.98
C ASN A 2 8.24 16.77 -11.70
N ARG A 3 9.43 16.24 -12.04
CA ARG A 3 9.74 14.81 -11.88
C ARG A 3 9.42 14.31 -10.46
N PHE A 4 9.70 15.13 -9.46
CA PHE A 4 9.40 14.90 -8.05
C PHE A 4 7.92 14.54 -7.76
N ASN A 5 6.97 15.27 -8.36
CA ASN A 5 5.54 15.03 -8.11
C ASN A 5 5.05 13.74 -8.77
N LYS A 6 5.66 13.33 -9.91
CA LYS A 6 5.40 12.02 -10.52
C LYS A 6 5.80 10.90 -9.58
N TYR A 7 6.97 11.03 -8.95
CA TYR A 7 7.45 10.03 -8.01
C TYR A 7 6.58 9.93 -6.75
N ILE A 8 6.14 11.04 -6.16
CA ILE A 8 5.23 11.02 -5.00
C ILE A 8 3.94 10.26 -5.32
N PHE A 9 3.30 10.59 -6.44
CA PHE A 9 2.08 9.91 -6.87
C PHE A 9 2.32 8.41 -7.13
N LEU A 10 3.41 8.08 -7.82
CA LEU A 10 3.74 6.69 -8.15
C LEU A 10 4.07 5.87 -6.90
N ILE A 11 4.81 6.45 -5.94
CA ILE A 11 5.07 5.83 -4.63
C ILE A 11 3.76 5.59 -3.87
N GLY A 12 2.88 6.60 -3.80
CA GLY A 12 1.57 6.46 -3.15
C GLY A 12 0.73 5.33 -3.76
N LEU A 13 0.67 5.27 -5.09
CA LEU A 13 -0.04 4.22 -5.82
C LEU A 13 0.57 2.83 -5.58
N SER A 14 1.89 2.72 -5.60
CA SER A 14 2.59 1.46 -5.30
C SER A 14 2.35 1.00 -3.86
N MET A 15 2.29 1.92 -2.89
CA MET A 15 1.98 1.59 -1.49
C MET A 15 0.56 1.07 -1.30
N ILE A 16 -0.41 1.63 -2.04
CA ILE A 16 -1.79 1.12 -2.06
C ILE A 16 -1.81 -0.31 -2.61
N PHE A 17 -1.15 -0.55 -3.74
CA PHE A 17 -1.12 -1.88 -4.35
C PHE A 17 -0.44 -2.91 -3.44
N LEU A 18 0.66 -2.53 -2.80
CA LEU A 18 1.35 -3.37 -1.82
C LEU A 18 0.46 -3.69 -0.62
N SER A 19 -0.27 -2.70 -0.09
CA SER A 19 -1.23 -2.90 0.99
C SER A 19 -2.32 -3.91 0.64
N ILE A 20 -2.86 -3.86 -0.58
CA ILE A 20 -3.87 -4.82 -1.06
C ILE A 20 -3.27 -6.24 -1.06
N ILE A 21 -2.06 -6.41 -1.58
CA ILE A 21 -1.39 -7.72 -1.58
C ILE A 21 -1.19 -8.24 -0.16
N MET A 22 -0.72 -7.38 0.76
CA MET A 22 -0.50 -7.74 2.17
C MET A 22 -1.80 -8.16 2.87
N PHE A 23 -2.89 -7.44 2.59
CA PHE A 23 -4.20 -7.78 3.10
C PHE A 23 -4.68 -9.15 2.58
N LEU A 24 -4.58 -9.40 1.27
CA LEU A 24 -4.97 -10.67 0.67
C LEU A 24 -4.15 -11.85 1.19
N LEU A 25 -2.83 -11.68 1.33
CA LEU A 25 -1.94 -12.69 1.91
C LEU A 25 -2.32 -13.03 3.35
N SER A 26 -2.60 -11.99 4.14
CA SER A 26 -3.00 -12.17 5.53
C SER A 26 -4.36 -12.88 5.66
N VAL A 27 -5.38 -12.39 4.95
CA VAL A 27 -6.74 -12.99 4.94
C VAL A 27 -6.72 -14.41 4.39
N GLY A 28 -5.90 -14.67 3.36
CA GLY A 28 -5.68 -16.01 2.83
C GLY A 28 -5.17 -16.99 3.88
N MET A 29 -4.24 -16.55 4.74
CA MET A 29 -3.72 -17.40 5.82
C MET A 29 -4.74 -17.67 6.94
N PHE A 30 -5.77 -16.83 7.14
CA PHE A 30 -6.87 -17.13 8.08
C PHE A 30 -7.79 -18.24 7.58
N THR A 31 -7.89 -18.43 6.27
CA THR A 31 -8.76 -19.45 5.65
C THR A 31 -8.00 -20.73 5.28
N ALA A 32 -6.68 -20.64 5.18
CA ALA A 32 -5.78 -21.74 4.92
C ALA A 32 -5.82 -22.79 6.05
N ARG A 33 -6.18 -24.04 5.71
CA ARG A 33 -6.17 -25.18 6.64
C ARG A 33 -5.01 -26.10 6.28
N GLY A 34 -4.00 -26.20 7.16
CA GLY A 34 -2.84 -27.07 6.96
C GLY A 34 -1.64 -26.69 7.83
N SER A 35 -0.59 -27.52 7.83
CA SER A 35 0.70 -27.18 8.43
C SER A 35 1.49 -26.30 7.46
N TYR A 36 1.62 -25.01 7.79
CA TYR A 36 2.44 -24.07 7.05
C TYR A 36 3.79 -23.85 7.72
N PRO A 37 4.86 -23.57 6.95
CA PRO A 37 6.13 -23.16 7.51
C PRO A 37 5.97 -21.93 8.41
N VAL A 38 6.69 -21.91 9.54
CA VAL A 38 6.67 -20.80 10.53
C VAL A 38 6.95 -19.45 9.86
N PHE A 39 7.83 -19.42 8.85
CA PHE A 39 8.13 -18.22 8.08
C PHE A 39 6.89 -17.60 7.41
N ILE A 40 6.02 -18.43 6.80
CA ILE A 40 4.82 -17.95 6.10
C ILE A 40 3.80 -17.38 7.10
N ILE A 41 3.67 -18.02 8.26
CA ILE A 41 2.80 -17.57 9.35
C ILE A 41 3.27 -16.20 9.88
N LYS A 42 4.58 -16.05 10.14
CA LYS A 42 5.14 -14.79 10.61
C LYS A 42 5.01 -13.67 9.57
N LEU A 43 5.19 -13.99 8.29
CA LEU A 43 5.02 -13.03 7.20
C LEU A 43 3.56 -12.57 7.09
N SER A 44 2.58 -13.45 7.29
CA SER A 44 1.16 -13.09 7.23
C SER A 44 0.72 -12.26 8.45
N GLU A 45 1.26 -12.53 9.64
CA GLU A 45 1.06 -11.70 10.83
C GLU A 45 1.59 -10.27 10.60
N ILE A 46 2.82 -10.13 10.09
CA ILE A 46 3.40 -8.83 9.76
C ILE A 46 2.56 -8.12 8.69
N SER A 47 2.13 -8.87 7.67
CA SER A 47 1.27 -8.33 6.61
C SER A 47 -0.07 -7.82 7.15
N PHE A 48 -0.65 -8.51 8.16
CA PHE A 48 -1.89 -8.10 8.82
C PHE A 48 -1.76 -6.81 9.64
N VAL A 49 -0.59 -6.57 10.24
CA VAL A 49 -0.38 -5.34 11.02
C VAL A 49 -0.07 -4.17 10.10
N LEU A 50 0.71 -4.41 9.04
CA LEU A 50 1.25 -3.34 8.20
C LEU A 50 0.36 -2.94 7.03
N TRP A 51 -0.61 -3.76 6.59
CA TRP A 51 -1.45 -3.40 5.44
C TRP A 51 -2.19 -2.07 5.65
N LEU A 52 -2.78 -1.84 6.82
CA LEU A 52 -3.58 -0.66 7.11
C LEU A 52 -2.73 0.62 7.20
N PRO A 53 -1.60 0.67 7.94
CA PRO A 53 -0.68 1.80 7.91
C PRO A 53 -0.20 2.14 6.49
N PHE A 54 0.15 1.13 5.69
CA PHE A 54 0.59 1.33 4.30
C PHE A 54 -0.53 1.86 3.41
N LEU A 55 -1.79 1.43 3.64
CA LEU A 55 -2.95 1.97 2.95
C LEU A 55 -3.13 3.46 3.24
N ILE A 56 -3.10 3.82 4.53
CA ILE A 56 -3.29 5.21 4.97
C ILE A 56 -2.23 6.12 4.37
N ILE A 57 -0.95 5.72 4.46
CA ILE A 57 0.16 6.50 3.90
C ILE A 57 0.05 6.57 2.37
N GLY A 58 -0.28 5.46 1.71
CA GLY A 58 -0.44 5.40 0.25
C GLY A 58 -1.55 6.31 -0.25
N VAL A 59 -2.72 6.30 0.40
CA VAL A 59 -3.84 7.20 0.09
C VAL A 59 -3.42 8.65 0.30
N PHE A 60 -2.78 8.98 1.42
CA PHE A 60 -2.33 10.33 1.71
C PHE A 60 -1.35 10.87 0.66
N LEU A 61 -0.34 10.07 0.28
CA LEU A 61 0.63 10.42 -0.76
C LEU A 61 -0.04 10.59 -2.14
N THR A 62 -0.99 9.73 -2.47
CA THR A 62 -1.73 9.79 -3.73
C THR A 62 -2.56 11.08 -3.82
N VAL A 63 -3.28 11.41 -2.75
CA VAL A 63 -4.08 12.65 -2.65
C VAL A 63 -3.19 13.89 -2.73
N LEU A 64 -2.04 13.90 -2.05
CA LEU A 64 -1.06 14.98 -2.17
C LEU A 64 -0.54 15.13 -3.60
N GLY A 65 -0.21 14.01 -4.26
CA GLY A 65 0.24 14.01 -5.65
C GLY A 65 -0.79 14.63 -6.60
N ILE A 66 -2.07 14.25 -6.45
CA ILE A 66 -3.18 14.78 -7.25
C ILE A 66 -3.44 16.26 -6.92
N GLY A 67 -3.47 16.64 -5.65
CA GLY A 67 -3.71 18.03 -5.22
C GLY A 67 -2.66 18.99 -5.78
N ILE A 68 -1.39 18.59 -5.79
CA ILE A 68 -0.31 19.39 -6.40
C ILE A 68 -0.47 19.46 -7.92
N TYR A 69 -0.92 18.39 -8.58
CA TYR A 69 -1.19 18.39 -10.02
C TYR A 69 -2.31 19.38 -10.39
N LEU A 70 -3.44 19.33 -9.68
CA LEU A 70 -4.57 20.22 -9.91
C LEU A 70 -4.20 21.68 -9.67
N LYS A 71 -3.53 22.00 -8.56
CA LYS A 71 -3.05 23.37 -8.27
C LYS A 71 -2.13 23.93 -9.36
N LYS A 72 -1.33 23.07 -10.01
CA LYS A 72 -0.45 23.48 -11.11
C LYS A 72 -1.18 23.66 -12.43
N SER A 73 -2.32 22.99 -12.63
CA SER A 73 -3.13 23.12 -13.84
C SER A 73 -4.06 24.35 -13.83
N THR A 74 -4.37 24.88 -12.65
CA THR A 74 -5.24 26.07 -12.48
C THR A 74 -4.48 27.40 -12.60
N LYS A 75 -3.14 27.38 -12.63
CA LYS A 75 -2.29 28.54 -12.93
C LYS A 75 -1.83 28.50 -14.37
#